data_AF-A0AAW7FS81-F1
#
_entry.id   AF-A0AAW7FS81-F1
#
_cell.length_a   1.000
_cell.length_b   1.000
_cell.length_c   1.000
_cell.angle_alpha   90.00
_cell.angle_beta   90.00
_cell.angle_gamma   90.00
#
_symmetry.space_group_name_H-M   'P 1'
#
loop_
_entity.id
_entity.type
_entity.pdbx_description
1 polymer ?
#
loop_
_entity_poly.entity_id
_entity_poly.type
_entity_poly.pdbx_seq_one_letter_code
_entity_poly.pdbx_strand_id
1 'polypeptide(L)'
;MNITSQPNPASQEFDIHAKLRSANSHWPYCYAVQHFEKEFNYQFNTSFVDEMEFAVYERIDNYFVLVDFFKSYDEACDDAKKIIDDHPDLKKMFPAI
;
A
#
# COMPACT_ATOMS: atom_id res chain seq x y z
N MET A 1 -31.55 -8.00 32.87
CA MET A 1 -31.09 -8.15 31.47
C MET A 1 -29.73 -7.48 31.38
N ASN A 2 -28.65 -8.26 31.41
CA ASN A 2 -27.28 -7.75 31.30
C ASN A 2 -26.94 -7.61 29.82
N ILE A 3 -26.96 -6.38 29.31
CA ILE A 3 -26.32 -6.04 28.04
C ILE A 3 -24.86 -5.70 28.36
N THR A 4 -24.01 -6.73 28.42
CA THR A 4 -22.57 -6.53 28.23
C THR A 4 -22.35 -6.18 26.78
N SER A 5 -22.32 -4.87 26.50
CA SER A 5 -21.79 -4.32 25.25
C SER A 5 -20.33 -4.73 25.17
N GLN A 6 -20.04 -5.81 24.44
CA GLN A 6 -18.66 -6.05 24.01
C GLN A 6 -18.23 -4.81 23.21
N PRO A 7 -17.07 -4.21 23.50
CA PRO A 7 -16.54 -3.20 22.61
C PRO A 7 -16.34 -3.89 21.26
N ASN A 8 -17.02 -3.39 20.22
CA ASN A 8 -16.65 -3.67 18.85
C ASN A 8 -15.13 -3.50 18.77
N PRO A 9 -14.35 -4.46 18.22
CA PRO A 9 -12.99 -4.13 17.85
C PRO A 9 -13.14 -2.95 16.90
N ALA A 10 -12.73 -1.76 17.35
CA ALA A 10 -12.71 -0.60 16.49
C ALA A 10 -11.95 -1.08 15.26
N SER A 11 -12.62 -1.09 14.11
CA SER A 11 -12.02 -1.40 12.81
C SER A 11 -10.78 -0.52 12.74
N GLN A 12 -9.62 -1.11 13.01
CA GLN A 12 -8.40 -0.35 13.16
C GLN A 12 -8.07 0.07 11.74
N GLU A 13 -8.40 1.33 11.44
CA GLU A 13 -8.16 1.94 10.15
C GLU A 13 -6.68 1.73 9.79
N PHE A 14 -6.43 1.36 8.54
CA PHE A 14 -5.09 1.04 8.09
C PHE A 14 -4.17 2.26 8.29
N ASP A 15 -3.10 2.09 9.08
CA ASP A 15 -2.11 3.15 9.35
C ASP A 15 -0.75 2.75 8.75
N ILE A 16 -0.42 3.37 7.61
CA ILE A 16 0.85 3.14 6.92
C ILE A 16 2.06 3.51 7.78
N HIS A 17 1.96 4.53 8.64
CA HIS A 17 3.06 4.92 9.51
C HIS A 17 3.30 3.89 10.62
N ALA A 18 2.23 3.29 11.16
CA ALA A 18 2.36 2.19 12.10
C ALA A 18 3.02 0.98 11.42
N LYS A 19 2.58 0.62 10.21
CA LYS A 19 3.13 -0.51 9.44
C LYS A 19 4.61 -0.32 9.09
N LEU A 20 5.00 0.87 8.62
CA LEU A 20 6.40 1.22 8.36
C LEU A 20 7.28 1.03 9.59
N ARG A 21 6.82 1.50 10.77
CA ARG A 21 7.54 1.36 12.04
C ARG A 21 7.63 -0.10 12.50
N SER A 22 6.53 -0.85 12.44
CA SER A 22 6.50 -2.24 12.90
C SER A 22 7.35 -3.17 12.03
N ALA A 23 7.37 -2.93 10.72
CA ALA A 23 8.15 -3.72 9.77
C ALA A 23 9.62 -3.29 9.69
N ASN A 24 9.99 -2.14 10.29
CA ASN A 24 11.28 -1.49 10.08
C ASN A 24 11.61 -1.38 8.57
N SER A 25 10.61 -0.91 7.80
CA SER A 25 10.60 -0.96 6.35
C SER A 25 11.63 -0.02 5.71
N HIS A 26 12.17 -0.45 4.57
CA HIS A 26 13.09 0.35 3.76
C HIS A 26 12.37 1.33 2.82
N TRP A 27 11.06 1.16 2.62
CA TRP A 27 10.29 2.01 1.71
C TRP A 27 10.13 3.42 2.27
N PRO A 28 10.46 4.47 1.50
CA PRO A 28 10.21 5.84 1.94
C PRO A 28 8.70 6.07 2.06
N TYR A 29 8.26 6.74 3.12
CA TYR A 29 6.87 7.18 3.23
C TYR A 29 6.48 8.13 2.10
N CYS A 30 7.37 9.06 1.74
CA CYS A 30 7.13 9.98 0.64
C CYS A 30 8.43 10.46 -0.01
N TYR A 31 8.35 10.85 -1.29
CA TYR A 31 9.44 11.49 -2.02
C TYR A 31 8.91 12.40 -3.13
N ALA A 32 9.75 13.33 -3.58
CA ALA A 32 9.39 14.29 -4.61
C ALA A 32 9.26 13.62 -5.99
N VAL A 33 8.21 13.99 -6.72
CA VAL A 33 7.95 13.56 -8.10
C VAL A 33 9.05 14.13 -9.01
N GLN A 34 9.68 13.27 -9.80
CA GLN A 34 10.67 13.71 -10.78
C GLN A 34 10.01 14.32 -12.01
N HIS A 35 10.75 15.13 -12.78
CA HIS A 35 10.17 15.89 -13.89
C HIS A 35 9.46 15.02 -14.93
N PHE A 36 9.99 13.83 -15.21
CA PHE A 36 9.43 12.87 -16.15
C PHE A 36 8.28 12.02 -15.57
N GLU A 37 8.03 12.10 -14.26
CA GLU A 37 7.02 11.30 -13.57
C GLU A 37 5.69 12.07 -13.39
N LYS A 38 5.66 13.35 -13.78
CA LYS A 38 4.52 14.27 -13.54
C LYS A 38 3.22 13.86 -14.21
N GLU A 39 3.30 13.02 -15.24
CA GLU A 39 2.14 12.54 -15.99
C GLU A 39 1.48 11.31 -15.35
N PHE A 40 2.11 10.68 -14.35
CA PHE A 40 1.62 9.46 -13.71
C PHE A 40 0.99 9.76 -12.35
N ASN A 41 -0.13 9.11 -12.06
CA ASN A 41 -0.83 9.28 -10.77
C ASN A 41 -0.45 8.23 -9.74
N TYR A 42 0.08 7.09 -10.19
CA TYR A 42 0.48 6.00 -9.31
C TYR A 42 1.85 5.49 -9.71
N GLN A 43 2.58 4.96 -8.73
CA GLN A 43 3.83 4.27 -8.96
C GLN A 43 3.81 2.92 -8.26
N PHE A 44 4.18 1.88 -9.00
CA PHE A 44 4.31 0.52 -8.52
C PHE A 44 5.78 0.11 -8.53
N ASN A 45 6.33 -0.18 -7.36
CA ASN A 45 7.73 -0.54 -7.18
C ASN A 45 7.87 -1.99 -6.71
N THR A 46 8.98 -2.62 -7.11
CA THR A 46 9.36 -3.98 -6.71
C THR A 46 10.77 -3.98 -6.10
N SER A 47 10.95 -4.72 -5.02
CA SER A 47 12.25 -4.96 -4.38
C SER A 47 12.52 -6.47 -4.30
N PHE A 48 13.77 -6.88 -4.52
CA PHE A 48 14.22 -8.29 -4.58
C PHE A 48 15.51 -8.53 -3.79
N VAL A 49 15.80 -7.71 -2.79
CA VAL A 49 17.08 -7.77 -2.06
C VAL A 49 17.20 -9.04 -1.22
N ASP A 50 16.11 -9.46 -0.57
CA ASP A 50 16.04 -10.69 0.24
C ASP A 50 14.74 -11.47 -0.04
N GLU A 51 13.62 -10.76 -0.03
CA GLU A 51 12.29 -11.27 -0.39
C GLU A 51 11.66 -10.36 -1.44
N MET A 52 10.70 -10.90 -2.19
CA MET A 52 9.93 -10.11 -3.14
C MET A 52 8.93 -9.23 -2.38
N GLU A 53 9.11 -7.92 -2.47
CA GLU A 53 8.21 -6.94 -1.89
C GLU A 53 7.71 -5.97 -2.96
N PHE A 54 6.46 -5.56 -2.79
CA PHE A 54 5.78 -4.58 -3.63
C PHE A 54 5.49 -3.32 -2.82
N ALA A 55 5.49 -2.18 -3.48
CA ALA A 55 5.01 -0.93 -2.91
C ALA A 55 4.18 -0.14 -3.92
N VAL A 56 3.05 0.38 -3.46
CA VAL A 56 2.15 1.25 -4.25
C VAL A 56 2.21 2.65 -3.69
N TYR A 57 2.47 3.62 -4.55
CA TYR A 57 2.45 5.04 -4.23
C TYR A 57 1.36 5.75 -5.04
N GLU A 58 0.75 6.74 -4.42
CA GLU A 58 -0.16 7.68 -5.06
C GLU A 58 0.49 9.06 -5.14
N ARG A 59 0.30 9.74 -6.27
CA ARG A 59 0.78 11.10 -6.46
C ARG A 59 -0.19 12.09 -5.81
N ILE A 60 0.31 12.81 -4.82
CA ILE A 60 -0.37 13.94 -4.19
C ILE A 60 0.46 15.19 -4.49
N ASP A 61 -0.07 16.08 -5.32
CA ASP A 61 0.62 17.25 -5.87
C ASP A 61 1.95 16.88 -6.55
N ASN A 62 3.07 17.22 -5.91
CA ASN A 62 4.44 17.02 -6.38
C ASN A 62 5.17 15.93 -5.57
N TYR A 63 4.44 15.09 -4.85
CA TYR A 63 4.99 14.00 -4.06
C TYR A 63 4.32 12.67 -4.40
N PHE A 64 5.10 11.60 -4.40
CA PHE A 64 4.58 10.25 -4.26
C PHE A 64 4.50 9.92 -2.77
N VAL A 65 3.33 9.51 -2.33
CA VAL A 65 3.04 9.11 -0.95
C VAL A 65 2.71 7.63 -0.94
N LEU A 66 3.34 6.89 -0.04
CA LEU A 66 3.19 5.44 0.08
C LEU A 66 1.77 5.12 0.54
N VAL A 67 1.05 4.35 -0.28
CA VAL A 67 -0.28 3.81 0.05
C VAL A 67 -0.09 2.54 0.88
N ASP A 68 0.69 1.59 0.36
CA ASP A 68 1.05 0.38 1.09
C ASP A 68 2.29 -0.31 0.52
N PHE A 69 2.90 -1.17 1.33
CA PHE A 69 3.91 -2.15 0.92
C PHE A 69 3.53 -3.55 1.43
N PHE A 70 3.73 -4.58 0.62
CA PHE A 70 3.21 -5.92 0.89
C PHE A 70 3.98 -6.98 0.10
N LYS A 71 3.85 -8.26 0.50
CA LYS A 71 4.49 -9.39 -0.21
C LYS A 71 3.52 -10.15 -1.11
N SER A 72 2.23 -10.00 -0.86
CA SER A 72 1.16 -10.63 -1.64
C SER A 72 -0.04 -9.68 -1.77
N TYR A 73 -0.86 -9.87 -2.81
CA TYR A 73 -2.06 -9.06 -3.01
C TYR A 73 -2.99 -9.09 -1.79
N ASP A 74 -3.12 -10.24 -1.12
CA ASP A 74 -4.00 -10.39 0.05
C ASP A 74 -3.57 -9.54 1.24
N GLU A 75 -2.27 -9.30 1.41
CA GLU A 75 -1.70 -8.45 2.46
C GLU A 75 -1.86 -6.95 2.21
N ALA A 76 -2.15 -6.55 0.97
CA ALA A 76 -2.32 -5.15 0.62
C ALA A 76 -3.57 -4.56 1.29
N CYS A 77 -3.48 -3.30 1.70
CA CYS A 77 -4.64 -2.54 2.17
C CYS A 77 -5.68 -2.34 1.05
N ASP A 78 -6.91 -2.01 1.44
CA ASP A 78 -8.02 -1.88 0.49
C ASP A 78 -7.77 -0.79 -0.58
N ASP A 79 -7.10 0.30 -0.22
CA ASP A 79 -6.75 1.37 -1.16
C ASP A 79 -5.70 0.91 -2.19
N ALA A 80 -4.67 0.17 -1.74
CA ALA A 80 -3.67 -0.40 -2.65
C ALA A 80 -4.31 -1.45 -3.58
N LYS A 81 -5.20 -2.31 -3.06
CA LYS A 81 -5.96 -3.29 -3.85
C LYS A 81 -6.80 -2.60 -4.92
N LYS A 82 -7.50 -1.53 -4.56
CA LYS A 82 -8.30 -0.74 -5.51
C LYS A 82 -7.44 -0.19 -6.65
N ILE A 83 -6.27 0.39 -6.33
CA ILE A 83 -5.34 0.88 -7.36
C ILE A 83 -4.87 -0.25 -8.28
N ILE A 84 -4.51 -1.41 -7.72
CA ILE A 84 -4.09 -2.58 -8.52
C ILE A 84 -5.24 -3.08 -9.40
N ASP A 85 -6.44 -3.16 -8.87
CA ASP A 85 -7.63 -3.65 -9.57
C ASP A 85 -8.06 -2.73 -10.72
N ASP A 86 -7.88 -1.42 -10.56
CA ASP A 86 -8.12 -0.42 -11.61
C ASP A 86 -7.09 -0.47 -12.75
N HIS A 87 -5.99 -1.21 -12.57
CA HIS A 87 -4.93 -1.40 -13.56
C HIS A 87 -4.76 -2.88 -13.93
N PRO A 88 -5.52 -3.39 -14.93
CA PRO A 88 -5.55 -4.82 -15.27
C PRO A 88 -4.19 -5.45 -15.55
N ASP A 89 -3.22 -4.68 -16.03
CA ASP A 89 -1.87 -5.17 -16.30
C ASP A 89 -1.06 -5.42 -15.02
N LEU A 90 -1.27 -4.61 -13.97
CA LEU A 90 -0.72 -4.87 -12.64
C LEU A 90 -1.45 -6.05 -11.99
N LYS A 91 -2.77 -6.11 -12.09
CA LYS A 91 -3.57 -7.21 -11.52
C LYS A 91 -3.11 -8.58 -12.01
N LYS A 92 -2.77 -8.71 -13.30
CA LYS A 92 -2.25 -9.97 -13.89
C LYS A 92 -0.92 -10.43 -13.27
N MET A 93 -0.16 -9.54 -12.62
CA MET A 93 1.08 -9.90 -11.94
C MET A 93 0.85 -10.72 -10.67
N PHE A 94 -0.36 -10.64 -10.09
CA PHE A 94 -0.75 -11.40 -8.92
C PHE A 94 -1.57 -12.62 -9.38
N PRO A 95 -0.97 -13.83 -9.41
CA PRO A 95 -1.73 -15.02 -9.78
C PRO A 95 -2.86 -15.24 -8.77
N ALA A 96 -4.05 -15.57 -9.27
CA ALA A 96 -5.13 -16.05 -8.41
C ALA A 96 -4.67 -17.38 -7.77
N ILE A 97 -4.65 -17.43 -6.44
CA ILE A 97 -4.37 -18.64 -5.66
C ILE A 97 -5.61 -19.53 -5.67
#